data_AF-A0A2E7N026-F1
#
_entry.id   AF-A0A2E7N026-F1
#
_cell.length_a   1.000
_cell.length_b   1.000
_cell.length_c   1.000
_cell.angle_alpha   90.00
_cell.angle_beta   90.00
_cell.angle_gamma   90.00
#
_symmetry.space_group_name_H-M   'P 1'
#
loop_
_entity.id
_entity.type
_entity.pdbx_description
1 polymer ?
#
loop_
_entity_poly.entity_id
_entity_poly.type
_entity_poly.pdbx_seq_one_letter_code
_entity_poly.pdbx_strand_id
1 'polypeptide(L)'
;MKYVFIVLIFSSLSSQVIEKQNKLLWDGTDWNSINKKGEGSEKIVYRIKSAYLNGLLDGRLYYYLKAWAEEQEFADSLYSDKIDYLTTKETIRQLDRFYSDRLMVYVPVISAVIIVHMQAEQVPKKTIDLYIDQTKFWINRLTLDMEREGMRKLLEIKQNKYVK
;
A
#
# COMPACT_ATOMS: atom_id res chain seq x y z
N MET A 1 -21.63 37.55 20.43
CA MET A 1 -21.14 36.22 20.88
C MET A 1 -21.71 35.05 20.08
N LYS A 2 -23.03 35.00 19.79
CA LYS A 2 -23.66 33.94 18.98
C LYS A 2 -23.02 33.73 17.59
N TYR A 3 -22.72 34.82 16.88
CA TYR A 3 -22.12 34.76 15.54
C TYR A 3 -20.66 34.27 15.53
N VAL A 4 -19.89 34.54 16.58
CA VAL A 4 -18.51 34.05 16.72
C VAL A 4 -18.50 32.53 16.90
N PHE A 5 -19.45 32.00 17.67
CA PHE A 5 -19.63 30.55 17.83
C PHE A 5 -20.01 29.86 16.52
N ILE A 6 -20.87 30.48 15.70
CA ILE A 6 -21.25 29.95 14.39
C ILE A 6 -20.06 29.92 13.44
N VAL A 7 -19.25 30.98 13.41
CA VAL A 7 -18.03 31.04 12.57
C VAL A 7 -17.01 29.98 13.00
N LEU A 8 -16.81 29.77 14.30
CA LEU A 8 -15.92 28.73 14.82
C LEU A 8 -16.39 27.32 14.42
N ILE A 9 -17.69 27.03 14.51
CA ILE A 9 -18.26 25.74 14.10
C ILE A 9 -18.16 25.55 12.57
N PHE A 10 -18.36 26.61 11.78
CA PHE A 10 -18.24 26.53 10.33
C PHE A 10 -16.79 26.31 9.87
N SER A 11 -15.81 26.92 10.55
CA SER A 11 -14.38 26.74 10.28
C SER A 11 -13.87 25.33 10.64
N SER A 12 -14.41 24.71 11.69
CA SER A 12 -14.02 23.34 12.08
C SER A 12 -14.62 22.26 11.19
N LEU A 13 -15.80 22.51 10.60
CA LEU A 13 -16.45 21.62 9.63
C LEU A 13 -15.79 21.67 8.24
N SER A 14 -15.32 22.84 7.81
CA SER A 14 -14.65 23.02 6.50
C SER A 14 -13.19 22.54 6.48
N SER A 15 -12.58 22.31 7.65
CA SER A 15 -11.21 21.78 7.78
C SER A 15 -11.11 20.26 7.64
N GLN A 16 -12.24 19.55 7.47
CA GLN A 16 -12.27 18.07 7.40
C GLN A 16 -12.20 17.50 5.98
N VAL A 17 -11.99 18.33 4.96
CA VAL A 17 -11.45 17.83 3.68
C VAL A 17 -9.96 17.58 3.89
N ILE A 18 -9.64 16.60 4.73
CA ILE A 18 -8.32 15.98 4.71
C ILE A 18 -8.24 15.39 3.31
N GLU A 19 -7.45 16.01 2.46
CA GLU A 19 -7.04 15.43 1.19
C GLU A 19 -6.50 14.04 1.53
N LYS A 20 -7.34 13.03 1.31
CA LYS A 20 -6.91 11.64 1.39
C LYS A 20 -5.84 11.57 0.33
N GLN A 21 -4.57 11.57 0.74
CA GLN A 21 -3.46 11.44 -0.18
C GLN A 21 -3.82 10.31 -1.13
N ASN A 22 -3.91 10.60 -2.42
CA ASN A 22 -4.23 9.61 -3.45
C ASN A 22 -3.07 8.64 -3.53
N LYS A 23 -2.98 7.75 -2.55
CA LYS A 23 -1.98 6.70 -2.47
C LYS A 23 -2.40 5.59 -3.41
N LEU A 24 -1.51 5.26 -4.32
CA LEU A 24 -1.70 4.14 -5.26
C LEU A 24 -1.73 2.80 -4.51
N LEU A 25 -0.92 2.68 -3.45
CA LEU A 25 -0.70 1.44 -2.70
C LEU A 25 -0.83 1.70 -1.20
N TRP A 26 -1.35 0.73 -0.46
CA TRP A 26 -1.27 0.76 1.00
C TRP A 26 0.18 0.58 1.45
N ASP A 27 0.56 1.31 2.50
CA ASP A 27 1.87 1.21 3.15
C ASP A 27 1.73 0.84 4.63
N GLY A 28 2.84 0.90 5.37
CA GLY A 28 2.86 0.61 6.81
C GLY A 28 2.02 1.57 7.65
N THR A 29 1.74 2.78 7.18
CA THR A 29 0.86 3.72 7.88
C THR A 29 -0.57 3.24 7.79
N ASP A 30 -1.00 2.82 6.60
CA ASP A 30 -2.33 2.25 6.37
C ASP A 30 -2.50 0.97 7.20
N TRP A 31 -1.51 0.07 7.14
CA TRP A 31 -1.49 -1.18 7.90
C TRP A 31 -1.59 -0.94 9.41
N ASN A 32 -0.75 -0.06 9.96
CA ASN A 32 -0.75 0.26 11.38
C ASN A 32 -2.03 1.01 11.82
N SER A 33 -2.67 1.76 10.92
CA SER A 33 -3.94 2.46 11.21
C SER A 33 -5.09 1.50 11.48
N ILE A 34 -5.05 0.27 10.96
CA ILE A 34 -6.09 -0.75 11.17
C ILE A 34 -6.25 -1.06 12.65
N ASN A 35 -5.15 -1.12 13.41
CA ASN A 35 -5.18 -1.36 14.84
C ASN A 35 -5.95 -0.27 15.60
N LYS A 36 -5.88 0.99 15.13
CA LYS A 36 -6.66 2.11 15.69
C LYS A 36 -8.13 2.06 15.28
N LYS A 37 -8.41 1.70 14.02
CA LYS A 37 -9.77 1.59 13.46
C LYS A 37 -10.55 0.40 13.99
N GLY A 38 -9.88 -0.66 14.43
CA GLY A 38 -10.52 -1.85 14.97
C GLY A 38 -11.09 -1.69 16.38
N GLU A 39 -11.02 -0.49 16.98
CA GLU A 39 -11.59 -0.14 18.30
C GLU A 39 -11.22 -1.14 19.41
N GLY A 40 -10.02 -1.72 19.35
CA GLY A 40 -9.53 -2.71 20.33
C GLY A 40 -10.01 -4.15 20.10
N SER A 41 -10.80 -4.43 19.05
CA SER A 41 -11.20 -5.79 18.69
C SER A 41 -10.17 -6.47 17.78
N GLU A 42 -9.42 -7.42 18.33
CA GLU A 42 -8.48 -8.26 17.56
C GLU A 42 -9.18 -8.99 16.40
N LYS A 43 -10.44 -9.40 16.59
CA LYS A 43 -11.23 -10.06 15.55
C LYS A 43 -11.49 -9.15 14.35
N ILE A 44 -11.81 -7.88 14.59
CA ILE A 44 -12.05 -6.91 13.51
C ILE A 44 -10.73 -6.58 12.81
N VAL A 45 -9.66 -6.33 13.57
CA VAL A 45 -8.32 -6.08 13.02
C VAL A 45 -7.87 -7.23 12.12
N TYR A 46 -8.01 -8.46 12.61
CA TYR A 46 -7.68 -9.65 11.83
C TYR A 46 -8.50 -9.73 10.55
N ARG A 47 -9.83 -9.51 10.62
CA ARG A 47 -10.71 -9.58 9.46
C ARG A 47 -10.36 -8.55 8.38
N ILE A 48 -9.99 -7.33 8.76
CA ILE A 48 -9.58 -6.29 7.81
C ILE A 48 -8.25 -6.66 7.15
N LYS A 49 -7.24 -7.03 7.94
CA LYS A 49 -5.92 -7.41 7.44
C LYS A 49 -5.98 -8.66 6.56
N SER A 50 -6.74 -9.67 6.95
CA SER A 50 -6.89 -10.90 6.16
C SER A 50 -7.66 -10.65 4.87
N ALA A 51 -8.70 -9.80 4.87
CA ALA A 51 -9.40 -9.42 3.65
C ALA A 51 -8.47 -8.72 2.65
N TYR A 52 -7.58 -7.84 3.11
CA TYR A 52 -6.57 -7.21 2.24
C TYR A 52 -5.61 -8.24 1.64
N LEU A 53 -5.06 -9.14 2.47
CA LEU A 53 -4.14 -10.17 2.00
C LEU A 53 -4.80 -11.14 1.02
N ASN A 54 -6.03 -11.56 1.30
CA ASN A 54 -6.78 -12.43 0.39
C ASN A 54 -7.03 -11.74 -0.94
N GLY A 55 -7.43 -10.46 -0.94
CA GLY A 55 -7.59 -9.70 -2.18
C GLY A 55 -6.30 -9.57 -2.99
N LEU A 56 -5.14 -9.46 -2.32
CA LEU A 56 -3.84 -9.49 -2.98
C LEU A 56 -3.56 -10.85 -3.63
N LEU A 57 -3.81 -11.95 -2.92
CA LEU A 57 -3.62 -13.31 -3.42
C LEU A 57 -4.58 -13.63 -4.58
N ASP A 58 -5.84 -13.20 -4.49
CA ASP A 58 -6.83 -13.33 -5.56
C ASP A 58 -6.38 -12.54 -6.80
N GLY A 59 -5.83 -11.34 -6.62
CA GLY A 59 -5.25 -10.55 -7.71
C GLY A 59 -4.06 -11.25 -8.36
N ARG A 60 -3.15 -11.81 -7.55
CA ARG A 60 -2.02 -12.61 -8.07
C ARG A 60 -2.53 -13.81 -8.87
N LEU A 61 -3.48 -14.57 -8.35
CA LEU A 61 -4.07 -15.72 -9.03
C LEU A 61 -4.74 -15.30 -10.35
N TYR A 62 -5.46 -14.18 -10.36
CA TYR A 62 -6.06 -13.65 -11.57
C TYR A 62 -5.02 -13.39 -12.67
N TYR A 63 -3.93 -12.70 -12.35
CA TYR A 63 -2.89 -12.41 -13.34
C TYR A 63 -2.10 -13.65 -13.76
N TYR A 64 -1.88 -14.59 -12.85
CA TYR A 64 -1.33 -15.90 -13.20
C TYR A 64 -2.20 -16.59 -14.25
N LEU A 65 -3.51 -16.72 -14.01
CA LEU A 65 -4.43 -17.37 -14.94
C LEU A 65 -4.51 -16.64 -16.29
N LYS A 66 -4.40 -15.30 -16.27
CA LYS A 66 -4.32 -14.50 -17.49
C LYS A 66 -3.05 -14.77 -18.29
N ALA A 67 -1.89 -14.80 -17.66
CA ALA A 67 -0.63 -15.12 -18.33
C ALA A 67 -0.60 -16.57 -18.81
N TRP A 68 -1.11 -17.49 -17.99
CA TRP A 68 -1.13 -18.92 -18.27
C TRP A 68 -1.98 -19.26 -19.51
N ALA A 69 -3.08 -18.53 -19.71
CA ALA A 69 -3.93 -18.68 -20.89
C ALA A 69 -3.22 -18.29 -22.21
N GLU A 70 -2.19 -17.45 -22.14
CA GLU A 70 -1.41 -17.01 -23.31
C GLU A 70 -0.16 -17.86 -23.50
N GLU A 71 0.66 -18.01 -22.45
CA GLU A 71 1.90 -18.79 -22.46
C GLU A 71 2.16 -19.40 -21.08
N GLN A 72 1.92 -20.70 -20.98
CA GLN A 72 2.02 -21.43 -19.70
C GLN A 72 3.43 -21.37 -19.09
N GLU A 73 4.48 -21.66 -19.87
CA GLU A 73 5.85 -21.68 -19.33
C GLU A 73 6.27 -20.31 -18.79
N PHE A 74 5.87 -19.24 -19.46
CA PHE A 74 6.09 -17.88 -19.00
C PHE A 74 5.37 -17.60 -17.67
N ALA A 75 4.10 -17.95 -17.58
CA ALA A 75 3.32 -17.77 -16.35
C ALA A 75 3.90 -18.57 -15.18
N ASP A 76 4.25 -19.82 -15.42
CA ASP A 76 4.88 -20.69 -14.42
C ASP A 76 6.22 -20.09 -13.97
N SER A 77 7.03 -19.56 -14.88
CA SER A 77 8.30 -18.91 -14.54
C SER A 77 8.15 -17.60 -13.74
N LEU A 78 7.08 -16.83 -14.00
CA LEU A 78 6.87 -15.52 -13.37
C LEU A 78 6.22 -15.64 -11.99
N TYR A 79 5.36 -16.63 -11.81
CA TYR A 79 4.59 -16.83 -10.59
C TYR A 79 5.06 -18.04 -9.77
N SER A 80 6.17 -18.70 -10.13
CA SER A 80 6.76 -19.83 -9.38
C SER A 80 7.16 -19.48 -7.95
N ASP A 81 7.32 -18.19 -7.64
CA ASP A 81 7.66 -17.73 -6.29
C ASP A 81 6.58 -18.10 -5.28
N LYS A 82 6.97 -18.78 -4.21
CA LYS A 82 6.03 -19.33 -3.23
C LYS A 82 5.70 -18.28 -2.17
N ILE A 83 4.73 -17.41 -2.44
CA ILE A 83 4.07 -16.62 -1.37
C ILE A 83 3.16 -17.52 -0.48
N ASP A 84 3.52 -18.80 -0.33
CA ASP A 84 2.71 -19.84 0.33
C ASP A 84 3.41 -20.41 1.57
N TYR A 85 4.62 -19.92 1.91
CA TYR A 85 5.37 -20.37 3.09
C TYR A 85 4.72 -20.01 4.43
N LEU A 86 3.89 -18.97 4.46
CA LEU A 86 3.22 -18.49 5.66
C LEU A 86 1.70 -18.61 5.50
N THR A 87 1.02 -19.01 6.56
CA THR A 87 -0.44 -18.86 6.62
C THR A 87 -0.79 -17.37 6.66
N THR A 88 -2.01 -16.99 6.27
CA THR A 88 -2.48 -15.59 6.37
C THR A 88 -2.26 -15.00 7.77
N LYS A 89 -2.47 -15.81 8.82
CA LYS A 89 -2.26 -15.38 10.21
C LYS A 89 -0.78 -15.14 10.50
N GLU A 90 0.10 -16.03 10.05
CA GLU A 90 1.54 -15.86 10.14
C GLU A 90 2.01 -14.63 9.35
N THR A 91 1.54 -14.44 8.12
CA THR A 91 1.87 -13.27 7.28
C THR A 91 1.47 -11.98 7.98
N ILE A 92 0.25 -11.91 8.54
CA ILE A 92 -0.18 -10.74 9.34
C ILE A 92 0.78 -10.47 10.49
N ARG A 93 1.15 -11.50 11.24
CA ARG A 93 2.08 -11.36 12.38
C ARG A 93 3.47 -10.89 11.94
N GLN A 94 3.99 -11.39 10.81
CA GLN A 94 5.27 -10.93 10.29
C GLN A 94 5.20 -9.51 9.76
N LEU A 95 4.12 -9.13 9.10
CA LEU A 95 3.89 -7.74 8.65
C LEU A 95 3.80 -6.78 9.84
N ASP A 96 3.13 -7.17 10.93
CA ASP A 96 3.08 -6.37 12.16
C ASP A 96 4.48 -6.15 12.77
N ARG A 97 5.36 -7.16 12.70
CA ARG A 97 6.76 -7.01 13.11
C ARG A 97 7.55 -6.16 12.14
N PHE A 98 7.39 -6.37 10.84
CA PHE A 98 8.06 -5.61 9.79
C PHE A 98 7.76 -4.12 9.91
N TYR A 99 6.49 -3.75 10.11
CA TYR A 99 6.04 -2.36 10.25
C TYR A 99 6.18 -1.79 11.67
N SER A 100 6.75 -2.55 12.61
CA SER A 100 7.16 -2.00 13.91
C SER A 100 8.40 -1.10 13.77
N ASP A 101 9.22 -1.32 12.72
CA ASP A 101 10.31 -0.42 12.35
C ASP A 101 9.78 0.78 11.56
N ARG A 102 10.06 1.99 12.06
CA ARG A 102 9.68 3.25 11.41
C ARG A 102 10.30 3.40 10.01
N LEU A 103 11.46 2.80 9.76
CA LEU A 103 12.12 2.81 8.45
C LEU A 103 11.46 1.88 7.44
N MET A 104 10.48 1.07 7.83
CA MET A 104 9.76 0.18 6.93
C MET A 104 8.37 0.71 6.58
N VAL A 105 7.92 1.78 7.25
CA VAL A 105 6.55 2.30 7.11
C VAL A 105 6.21 2.77 5.69
N TYR A 106 7.15 3.27 4.90
CA TYR A 106 6.88 3.67 3.51
C TYR A 106 6.90 2.50 2.52
N VAL A 107 7.32 1.30 2.94
CA VAL A 107 7.32 0.11 2.06
C VAL A 107 5.86 -0.30 1.81
N PRO A 108 5.42 -0.42 0.54
CA PRO A 108 4.08 -0.88 0.23
C PRO A 108 3.78 -2.27 0.80
N VAL A 109 2.55 -2.50 1.27
CA VAL A 109 2.13 -3.78 1.87
C VAL A 109 2.34 -4.94 0.90
N ILE A 110 2.10 -4.72 -0.39
CA ILE A 110 2.34 -5.75 -1.42
C ILE A 110 3.81 -6.21 -1.47
N SER A 111 4.75 -5.28 -1.34
CA SER A 111 6.18 -5.59 -1.34
C SER A 111 6.61 -6.18 0.00
N ALA A 112 6.04 -5.68 1.10
CA ALA A 112 6.28 -6.22 2.43
C ALA A 112 5.83 -7.69 2.54
N VAL A 113 4.74 -8.09 1.89
CA VAL A 113 4.33 -9.50 1.80
C VAL A 113 5.44 -10.35 1.18
N ILE A 114 6.01 -9.92 0.06
CA ILE A 114 7.13 -10.64 -0.58
C ILE A 114 8.34 -10.70 0.37
N ILE A 115 8.68 -9.59 1.03
CA ILE A 115 9.80 -9.51 1.98
C ILE A 115 9.63 -10.47 3.16
N VAL A 116 8.46 -10.52 3.80
CA VAL A 116 8.26 -11.40 4.96
C VAL A 116 8.24 -12.88 4.57
N HIS A 117 7.81 -13.21 3.34
CA HIS A 117 7.93 -14.56 2.81
C HIS A 117 9.39 -14.92 2.50
N MET A 118 10.17 -14.04 1.84
CA MET A 118 11.62 -14.23 1.66
C MET A 118 12.36 -14.44 2.99
N GLN A 119 11.97 -13.69 4.04
CA GLN A 119 12.52 -13.88 5.38
C GLN A 119 12.16 -15.25 5.97
N ALA A 120 10.91 -15.70 5.79
CA ALA A 120 10.48 -17.02 6.24
C ALA A 120 11.18 -18.17 5.48
N GLU A 121 11.47 -17.94 4.21
CA GLU A 121 12.23 -18.83 3.32
C GLU A 121 13.74 -18.86 3.59
N GLN A 122 14.22 -18.00 4.49
CA GLN A 122 15.64 -17.86 4.82
C GLN A 122 16.48 -17.43 3.60
N VAL A 123 15.90 -16.63 2.70
CA VAL A 123 16.64 -15.97 1.63
C VAL A 123 17.79 -15.15 2.24
N PRO A 124 18.98 -15.11 1.61
CA PRO A 124 20.11 -14.38 2.16
C PRO A 124 19.76 -12.92 2.50
N LYS A 125 20.12 -12.48 3.71
CA LYS A 125 19.80 -11.13 4.20
C LYS A 125 20.20 -10.03 3.21
N LYS A 126 21.37 -10.16 2.59
CA LYS A 126 21.85 -9.21 1.56
C LYS A 126 20.87 -9.05 0.39
N THR A 127 20.24 -10.13 -0.04
CA THR A 127 19.23 -10.12 -1.11
C THR A 127 17.95 -9.43 -0.65
N ILE A 128 17.51 -9.71 0.58
CA ILE A 128 16.33 -9.08 1.19
C ILE A 128 16.56 -7.56 1.34
N ASP A 129 17.73 -7.16 1.86
CA ASP A 129 18.09 -5.75 2.05
C ASP A 129 18.13 -5.01 0.71
N LEU A 130 18.71 -5.62 -0.34
CA LEU A 130 18.72 -5.08 -1.69
C LEU A 130 17.31 -4.90 -2.24
N TYR A 131 16.44 -5.90 -2.07
CA TYR A 131 15.05 -5.83 -2.53
C TYR A 131 14.27 -4.72 -1.80
N ILE A 132 14.50 -4.58 -0.48
CA ILE A 132 13.92 -3.48 0.31
C ILE A 132 14.36 -2.15 -0.30
N ASP A 133 15.67 -1.93 -0.50
CA ASP A 133 16.22 -0.68 -1.03
C ASP A 133 15.70 -0.34 -2.43
N GLN A 134 15.63 -1.33 -3.32
CA GLN A 134 15.02 -1.18 -4.64
C GLN A 134 13.54 -0.82 -4.54
N THR A 135 12.81 -1.41 -3.59
CA THR A 135 11.41 -1.08 -3.34
C THR A 135 11.25 0.37 -2.85
N LYS A 136 12.09 0.83 -1.91
CA LYS A 136 12.07 2.23 -1.44
C LYS A 136 12.31 3.19 -2.59
N PHE A 137 13.31 2.90 -3.41
CA PHE A 137 13.66 3.73 -4.55
C PHE A 137 12.52 3.79 -5.57
N TRP A 138 11.96 2.62 -5.91
CA TRP A 138 10.86 2.50 -6.86
C TRP A 138 9.62 3.28 -6.40
N ILE A 139 9.16 3.09 -5.16
CA ILE A 139 7.95 3.78 -4.68
C ILE A 139 8.17 5.29 -4.62
N ASN A 140 9.34 5.76 -4.18
CA ASN A 140 9.66 7.17 -4.17
C ASN A 140 9.64 7.77 -5.57
N ARG A 141 10.23 7.07 -6.55
CA ARG A 141 10.20 7.51 -7.95
C ARG A 141 8.77 7.57 -8.48
N LEU A 142 7.97 6.55 -8.21
CA LEU A 142 6.57 6.48 -8.64
C LEU A 142 5.75 7.65 -8.06
N THR A 143 5.91 7.94 -6.77
CA THR A 143 5.26 9.08 -6.13
C THR A 143 5.65 10.40 -6.79
N LEU A 144 6.95 10.63 -7.03
CA LEU A 144 7.43 11.84 -7.70
C LEU A 144 6.91 11.97 -9.14
N ASP A 145 6.86 10.88 -9.88
CA ASP A 145 6.36 10.88 -11.26
C ASP A 145 4.85 11.18 -11.30
N MET A 146 4.07 10.61 -10.36
CA MET A 146 2.64 10.91 -10.21
C MET A 146 2.38 12.38 -9.86
N GLU A 147 3.16 12.95 -8.93
CA GLU A 147 3.05 14.37 -8.55
C GLU A 147 3.37 15.29 -9.73
N ARG A 148 4.44 14.99 -10.48
CA ARG A 148 4.80 15.76 -11.68
C ARG A 148 3.72 15.69 -12.74
N GLU A 149 3.15 14.51 -13.00
CA GLU A 149 2.08 14.36 -13.98
C GLU A 149 0.82 15.11 -13.55
N GLY A 150 0.44 15.02 -12.27
CA GLY A 150 -0.67 15.79 -11.69
C GLY A 150 -0.47 17.29 -11.86
N MET A 151 0.73 17.80 -11.51
CA MET A 151 1.08 19.21 -11.70
C MET A 151 1.05 19.64 -13.17
N ARG A 152 1.53 18.79 -14.09
CA ARG A 152 1.45 19.05 -15.53
C ARG A 152 0.01 19.19 -15.99
N LYS A 153 -0.88 18.27 -15.58
CA LYS A 153 -2.32 18.34 -15.89
C LYS A 153 -2.98 19.60 -15.35
N LEU A 154 -2.64 20.02 -14.12
CA LEU A 154 -3.15 21.26 -13.54
C LEU A 154 -2.70 22.52 -14.30
N LEU A 155 -1.45 22.55 -14.76
CA LEU A 155 -0.92 23.66 -15.57
C LEU A 155 -1.60 23.73 -16.94
N GLU A 156 -1.82 22.58 -17.58
CA GLU A 156 -2.52 22.47 -18.87
C GLU A 156 -3.97 22.99 -18.76
N ILE A 157 -4.70 22.59 -17.71
CA ILE A 157 -6.05 23.10 -17.42
C ILE A 157 -6.04 24.61 -17.22
N LYS A 158 -5.04 25.15 -16.50
CA LYS A 158 -4.92 26.60 -16.28
C LYS A 158 -4.65 27.34 -17.59
N GLN A 159 -3.71 26.89 -18.42
CA GLN A 159 -3.41 27.52 -19.70
C GLN A 159 -4.64 27.54 -20.62
N ASN A 160 -5.33 26.41 -20.76
CA ASN A 160 -6.52 26.30 -21.60
C ASN A 160 -7.68 27.19 -21.14
N LYS A 161 -7.72 27.59 -19.85
CA LYS A 161 -8.72 28.52 -19.31
C LYS A 161 -8.54 29.97 -19.80
N TYR A 162 -7.31 30.38 -20.13
CA TYR A 162 -6.98 31.74 -20.57
C TYR A 162 -6.82 31.89 -22.08
N VAL A 163 -6.97 30.79 -22.84
CA VAL A 163 -6.90 30.77 -24.32
C VAL A 163 -8.29 30.93 -24.97
N LYS A 164 -9.31 31.33 -24.20
CA LYS A 164 -10.63 31.72 -24.72
C LYS A 164 -10.78 33.23 -24.80
#